data_AF-A0A842QAP1-F1
#
_entry.id   AF-A0A842QAP1-F1
#
_cell.length_a   1.000
_cell.length_b   1.000
_cell.length_c   1.000
_cell.angle_alpha   90.00
_cell.angle_beta   90.00
_cell.angle_gamma   90.00
#
_symmetry.space_group_name_H-M   'P 1'
#
loop_
_entity.id
_entity.type
_entity.pdbx_description
1 polymer ?
#
loop_
_entity_poly.entity_id
_entity_poly.type
_entity_poly.pdbx_seq_one_letter_code
_entity_poly.pdbx_strand_id
1 'polypeptide(L)'
;MKGQAETTELLTWIGIIVVLIALIPVIIPIVKNAIESLAMASPDVISKDLASLISVSAAATKDLKVEYDPPGSDSYDVSIENRMITVSRGSGNNREEASAPIVIDAVGSLESTDEFKIEKKIEGSLERYYLNGELLYTFGRSGGKKVDPSPVPAPPQTGPGTDDILELWDHRAHFVLDQNPVPLPGGNSGHREAFAVHRSDISSSTIYMYHRCFNPLPVICLSISDDNGDTFSVNEGVIIDTDDVFAVSPSVAFINGRWVMVYEEPPEGIHWTTSLDGKTWTKRGALFSDSYRATPSVYNFDNEVYVFYAEKISEDELLVSFHSGDGMNSLEPHGDYVLVGSDAWELGAVSMPRIFYSQGYYWMVYEGGTLNFHSGHGPIEQNVFGWGIARSPDLVNWEKYDWNPIMRSTDEQSCGPDMPQPFIDPNDGTLYVYYTSDDSLNVIRDKLVLGNLCEGMGPDWHEINHQCVQSCSSMGGNCYQTKYCPSGSKIGLSWDCASCCS
;
A
#
# COMPACT_ATOMS: atom_id res chain seq x y z
N MET A 1 32.58 -44.42 59.88
CA MET A 1 33.11 -43.09 59.48
C MET A 1 32.76 -42.72 58.02
N LYS A 2 31.69 -43.24 57.41
CA LYS A 2 31.23 -42.78 56.07
C LYS A 2 30.27 -41.58 56.13
N GLY A 3 29.52 -41.40 57.22
CA GLY A 3 28.50 -40.36 57.34
C GLY A 3 28.99 -38.93 57.62
N GLN A 4 30.27 -38.70 57.96
CA GLN A 4 30.78 -37.33 58.19
C GLN A 4 31.27 -36.64 56.91
N ALA A 5 31.70 -37.41 55.91
CA ALA A 5 32.13 -36.86 54.63
C ALA A 5 30.94 -36.29 53.83
N GLU A 6 29.83 -37.01 53.80
CA GLU A 6 28.61 -36.63 53.05
C GLU A 6 27.96 -35.34 53.60
N THR A 7 27.95 -35.13 54.92
CA THR A 7 27.44 -33.89 55.53
C THR A 7 28.30 -32.67 55.23
N THR A 8 29.61 -32.84 55.11
CA THR A 8 30.53 -31.71 54.86
C THR A 8 30.40 -31.24 53.41
N GLU A 9 30.22 -32.18 52.48
CA GLU A 9 30.00 -31.89 51.07
C GLU A 9 28.66 -31.18 50.84
N LEU A 10 27.58 -31.66 51.47
CA LEU A 10 26.25 -31.02 51.40
C LEU A 10 26.27 -29.58 51.93
N LEU A 11 26.91 -29.33 53.06
CA LEU A 11 27.02 -27.98 53.63
C LEU A 11 27.87 -27.04 52.75
N THR A 12 28.89 -27.57 52.08
CA THR A 12 29.70 -26.81 51.12
C THR A 12 28.84 -26.38 49.92
N TRP A 13 28.03 -27.28 49.36
CA TRP A 13 27.12 -26.96 48.26
C TRP A 13 26.05 -25.93 48.65
N ILE A 14 25.46 -26.06 49.83
CA ILE A 14 24.51 -25.06 50.35
C ILE A 14 25.20 -23.70 50.52
N GLY A 15 26.43 -23.67 51.03
CA GLY A 15 27.23 -22.46 51.15
C GLY A 15 27.49 -21.79 49.79
N ILE A 16 27.89 -22.55 48.78
CA ILE A 16 28.11 -22.05 47.41
C ILE A 16 26.82 -21.49 46.82
N ILE A 17 25.69 -22.20 46.97
CA ILE A 17 24.40 -21.77 46.44
C ILE A 17 23.95 -20.46 47.12
N VAL A 18 24.08 -20.35 48.44
CA VAL A 18 23.72 -19.12 49.17
C VAL A 18 24.59 -17.94 48.72
N VAL A 19 25.90 -18.14 48.49
CA VAL A 19 26.79 -17.10 47.96
C VAL A 19 26.39 -16.71 46.54
N LEU A 20 26.11 -17.67 45.65
CA LEU A 20 25.66 -17.37 44.29
C LEU A 20 24.34 -16.59 44.29
N ILE A 21 23.36 -16.98 45.10
CA ILE A 21 22.09 -16.27 45.24
C ILE A 21 22.31 -14.86 45.79
N ALA A 22 23.19 -14.68 46.78
CA ALA A 22 23.53 -13.37 47.33
C ALA A 22 24.26 -12.46 46.33
N LEU A 23 24.96 -13.04 45.34
CA LEU A 23 25.63 -12.29 44.28
C LEU A 23 24.70 -11.87 43.13
N ILE A 24 23.55 -12.53 42.94
CA ILE A 24 22.60 -12.22 41.85
C ILE A 24 22.20 -10.72 41.82
N PRO A 25 21.80 -10.08 42.94
CA PRO A 25 21.42 -8.66 42.95
C PRO A 25 22.58 -7.70 42.61
N VAL A 26 23.83 -8.15 42.77
CA VAL A 26 25.04 -7.35 42.47
C VAL A 26 25.45 -7.57 41.02
N ILE A 27 25.38 -8.81 40.52
CA ILE A 27 25.80 -9.17 39.16
C ILE A 27 24.79 -8.67 38.13
N ILE A 28 23.48 -8.78 38.40
CA ILE A 28 22.45 -8.40 37.41
C ILE A 28 22.60 -6.95 36.92
N PRO A 29 22.72 -5.93 37.79
CA PRO A 29 22.90 -4.55 37.33
C PRO A 29 24.19 -4.34 36.55
N ILE A 30 25.29 -5.00 36.94
CA ILE A 30 26.58 -4.89 36.25
C ILE A 30 26.48 -5.48 34.84
N VAL A 31 25.89 -6.67 34.71
CA VAL A 31 25.68 -7.33 33.42
C VAL A 31 24.70 -6.53 32.56
N LYS A 32 23.62 -5.99 33.15
CA LYS A 32 22.67 -5.13 32.43
C LYS A 32 23.34 -3.87 31.89
N ASN A 33 24.10 -3.15 32.72
CA ASN A 33 24.82 -1.96 32.30
C ASN A 33 25.89 -2.27 31.24
N ALA A 34 26.57 -3.43 31.35
CA ALA A 34 27.54 -3.87 30.37
C ALA A 34 26.89 -4.22 29.01
N ILE A 35 25.74 -4.91 29.03
CA ILE A 35 24.96 -5.22 27.82
C ILE A 35 24.42 -3.93 27.19
N GLU A 36 23.88 -3.01 27.98
CA GLU A 36 23.39 -1.71 27.48
C GLU A 36 24.54 -0.89 26.87
N SER A 37 25.71 -0.84 27.52
CA SER A 37 26.90 -0.18 26.98
C SER A 37 27.40 -0.83 25.69
N LEU A 38 27.40 -2.17 25.61
CA LEU A 38 27.83 -2.89 24.41
C LEU A 38 26.83 -2.73 23.26
N ALA A 39 25.53 -2.69 23.56
CA ALA A 39 24.48 -2.47 22.57
C ALA A 39 24.50 -1.03 22.03
N MET A 40 24.80 -0.03 22.86
CA MET A 40 24.91 1.36 22.41
C MET A 40 26.17 1.64 21.56
N ALA A 41 27.20 0.81 21.71
CA ALA A 41 28.48 0.91 20.98
C ALA A 41 28.55 -0.04 19.78
N SER A 42 27.45 -0.65 19.33
CA SER A 42 27.48 -1.52 18.17
C SER A 42 27.58 -0.71 16.87
N PRO A 43 28.27 -1.22 15.83
CA PRO A 43 28.30 -0.58 14.52
C PRO A 43 26.92 -0.21 13.95
N ASP A 44 25.89 -1.04 14.22
CA ASP A 44 24.50 -0.79 13.81
C ASP A 44 23.87 0.43 14.49
N VAL A 45 24.15 0.66 15.78
CA VAL A 45 23.63 1.82 16.49
C VAL A 45 24.34 3.09 16.03
N ILE A 46 25.67 3.01 15.88
CA ILE A 46 26.48 4.14 15.40
C ILE A 46 26.08 4.51 13.96
N SER A 47 25.85 3.53 13.07
CA SER A 47 25.42 3.80 11.70
C SER A 47 24.05 4.49 11.66
N LYS A 48 23.09 4.09 12.51
CA LYS A 48 21.76 4.73 12.60
C LYS A 48 21.83 6.16 13.14
N ASP A 49 22.62 6.38 14.18
CA ASP A 49 22.82 7.71 14.76
C ASP A 49 23.47 8.66 13.74
N LEU A 50 24.55 8.22 13.08
CA LEU A 50 25.21 9.01 12.04
C LEU A 50 24.31 9.25 10.83
N ALA A 51 23.55 8.24 10.40
CA ALA A 51 22.59 8.41 9.30
C ALA A 51 21.57 9.48 9.64
N SER A 52 21.03 9.48 10.86
CA SER A 52 20.08 10.49 11.33
C SER A 52 20.71 11.88 11.37
N LEU A 53 21.93 12.01 11.90
CA LEU A 53 22.63 13.29 11.98
C LEU A 53 22.97 13.87 10.60
N ILE A 54 23.43 13.03 9.66
CA ILE A 54 23.81 13.47 8.31
C ILE A 54 22.55 13.73 7.46
N SER A 55 21.48 12.97 7.68
CA SER A 55 20.16 13.21 7.09
C SER A 55 19.68 14.63 7.40
N VAL A 56 19.81 15.04 8.66
CA VAL A 56 19.46 16.40 9.10
C VAL A 56 20.46 17.44 8.58
N SER A 57 21.75 17.10 8.46
CA SER A 57 22.72 18.06 7.91
C SER A 57 22.52 18.34 6.42
N ALA A 58 22.10 17.33 5.65
CA ALA A 58 21.76 17.47 4.24
C ALA A 58 20.50 18.33 3.99
N ALA A 59 19.65 18.49 5.01
CA ALA A 59 18.47 19.36 4.99
C ALA A 59 18.77 20.84 5.30
N ALA A 60 19.99 21.17 5.70
CA ALA A 60 20.33 22.53 6.12
C ALA A 60 20.81 23.42 4.98
N THR A 61 20.43 24.69 5.04
CA THR A 61 20.82 25.73 4.07
C THR A 61 22.22 26.31 4.32
N LYS A 62 22.90 25.89 5.40
CA LYS A 62 24.24 26.33 5.80
C LYS A 62 25.14 25.12 6.03
N ASP A 63 26.46 25.32 5.91
CA ASP A 63 27.46 24.31 6.26
C ASP A 63 27.32 23.91 7.74
N LEU A 64 26.97 22.65 7.98
CA LEU A 64 26.87 22.07 9.31
C LEU A 64 28.10 21.24 9.65
N LYS A 65 28.66 21.51 10.83
CA LYS A 65 29.64 20.61 11.45
C LYS A 65 28.90 19.67 12.40
N VAL A 66 28.85 18.39 12.06
CA VAL A 66 28.37 17.33 12.96
C VAL A 66 29.54 16.82 13.79
N GLU A 67 29.47 16.99 15.10
CA GLU A 67 30.37 16.34 16.06
C GLU A 67 29.60 15.20 16.73
N TYR A 68 30.10 13.96 16.59
CA TYR A 68 29.50 12.78 17.18
C TYR A 68 30.54 12.05 18.03
N ASP A 69 30.22 11.87 19.32
CA ASP A 69 31.08 11.19 20.29
C ASP A 69 30.44 9.83 20.63
N PRO A 70 30.88 8.73 19.99
CA PRO A 70 30.29 7.43 20.24
C PRO A 70 30.55 6.99 21.69
N PRO A 71 29.61 6.29 22.34
CA PRO A 71 29.83 5.80 23.70
C PRO A 71 30.98 4.77 23.74
N GLY A 72 32.00 5.04 24.57
CA GLY A 72 33.14 4.15 24.81
C GLY A 72 34.48 4.70 24.33
N SER A 73 35.49 3.84 24.26
CA SER A 73 36.84 4.18 23.75
C SER A 73 37.18 3.45 22.45
N ASP A 74 36.16 2.88 21.79
CA ASP A 74 36.34 2.11 20.57
C ASP A 74 36.58 3.04 19.36
N SER A 75 37.37 2.56 18.40
CA SER A 75 37.58 3.24 17.11
C SER A 75 36.65 2.65 16.07
N TYR A 76 36.03 3.52 15.27
CA TYR A 76 35.13 3.15 14.19
C TYR A 76 35.68 3.64 12.85
N ASP A 77 35.65 2.76 11.85
CA ASP A 77 35.82 3.16 10.45
C ASP A 77 34.44 3.43 9.88
N VAL A 78 34.23 4.68 9.44
CA VAL A 78 32.98 5.16 8.84
C VAL A 78 33.26 5.48 7.38
N SER A 79 32.54 4.85 6.46
CA SER A 79 32.52 5.23 5.05
C SER A 79 31.17 5.83 4.69
N ILE A 80 31.20 6.93 3.94
CA ILE A 80 30.02 7.61 3.42
C ILE A 80 30.18 7.71 1.91
N GLU A 81 29.50 6.83 1.18
CA GLU A 81 29.58 6.73 -0.28
C GLU A 81 28.19 6.60 -0.88
N ASN A 82 27.88 7.37 -1.92
CA ASN A 82 26.57 7.31 -2.59
C ASN A 82 25.37 7.42 -1.64
N ARG A 83 25.48 8.27 -0.61
CA ARG A 83 24.48 8.41 0.46
C ARG A 83 24.27 7.14 1.29
N MET A 84 25.24 6.23 1.35
CA MET A 84 25.24 5.07 2.22
C MET A 84 26.28 5.26 3.31
N ILE A 85 25.91 4.97 4.55
CA ILE A 85 26.83 4.87 5.68
C ILE A 85 27.11 3.42 5.97
N THR A 86 28.38 3.07 5.93
CA THR A 86 28.87 1.81 6.45
C THR A 86 29.74 2.12 7.66
N VAL A 87 29.42 1.49 8.80
CA VAL A 87 30.22 1.61 10.02
C VAL A 87 30.78 0.25 10.37
N SER A 88 32.02 0.26 10.83
CA SER A 88 32.66 -0.93 11.39
C SER A 88 33.50 -0.57 12.61
N ARG A 89 33.60 -1.48 13.57
CA ARG A 89 34.36 -1.32 14.81
C ARG A 89 35.59 -2.23 14.82
N GLY A 90 36.73 -1.70 15.28
CA GLY A 90 37.99 -2.45 15.40
C GLY A 90 38.88 -2.39 14.15
N SER A 91 40.05 -3.05 14.20
CA SER A 91 41.02 -3.08 13.08
C SER A 91 41.47 -4.50 12.74
N GLY A 92 41.82 -4.72 11.46
CA GLY A 92 42.30 -6.02 10.98
C GLY A 92 41.22 -7.11 10.96
N ASN A 93 41.58 -8.34 11.37
CA ASN A 93 40.70 -9.51 11.27
C ASN A 93 39.56 -9.55 12.32
N ASN A 94 39.57 -8.64 13.29
CA ASN A 94 38.53 -8.55 14.34
C ASN A 94 37.55 -7.40 14.06
N ARG A 95 37.34 -7.07 12.78
CA ARG A 95 36.42 -6.02 12.34
C ARG A 95 34.99 -6.52 12.47
N GLU A 96 34.19 -5.79 13.24
CA GLU A 96 32.74 -6.00 13.34
C GLU A 96 32.07 -4.97 12.43
N GLU A 97 31.30 -5.41 11.44
CA GLU A 97 30.61 -4.53 10.50
C GLU A 97 29.13 -4.37 10.91
N ALA A 98 28.55 -3.21 10.61
CA ALA A 98 27.10 -3.05 10.68
C ALA A 98 26.42 -4.08 9.76
N SER A 99 25.30 -4.62 10.22
CA SER A 99 24.52 -5.66 9.53
C SER A 99 24.09 -5.26 8.13
N ALA A 100 23.85 -3.96 7.89
CA ALA A 100 23.59 -3.40 6.58
C ALA A 100 24.05 -1.93 6.48
N PRO A 101 24.48 -1.47 5.29
CA PRO A 101 24.68 -0.04 5.03
C PRO A 101 23.36 0.73 5.19
N ILE A 102 23.43 1.93 5.79
CA ILE A 102 22.25 2.78 6.03
C ILE A 102 22.22 3.95 5.07
N VAL A 103 21.09 4.14 4.39
CA VAL A 103 20.90 5.27 3.46
C VAL A 103 20.76 6.58 4.25
N ILE A 104 21.56 7.59 3.93
CA ILE A 104 21.42 8.98 4.36
C ILE A 104 20.30 9.63 3.58
N ASP A 105 19.35 10.19 4.31
CA ASP A 105 18.14 10.73 3.76
C ASP A 105 17.87 12.17 4.18
N ALA A 106 18.07 13.12 3.27
CA ALA A 106 17.69 14.50 3.55
C ALA A 106 16.17 14.57 3.73
N VAL A 107 15.68 14.69 4.97
CA VAL A 107 14.27 14.88 5.28
C VAL A 107 14.06 16.33 5.67
N GLY A 108 13.36 17.05 4.80
CA GLY A 108 12.93 18.43 5.02
C GLY A 108 13.94 19.50 4.62
N SER A 109 13.48 20.75 4.68
CA SER A 109 14.30 21.96 4.61
C SER A 109 14.30 22.58 6.00
N LEU A 110 15.47 22.73 6.62
CA LEU A 110 15.61 23.49 7.86
C LEU A 110 15.68 24.98 7.53
N GLU A 111 14.54 25.61 7.28
CA GLU A 111 14.51 27.06 7.09
C GLU A 111 14.72 27.77 8.45
N SER A 112 15.81 28.54 8.52
CA SER A 112 16.04 29.67 9.44
C SER A 112 16.51 29.43 10.89
N THR A 113 16.72 28.20 11.37
CA THR A 113 17.26 28.00 12.73
C THR A 113 18.77 27.81 12.74
N ASP A 114 19.50 28.70 13.41
CA ASP A 114 20.95 28.58 13.63
C ASP A 114 21.32 27.41 14.57
N GLU A 115 20.33 26.87 15.28
CA GLU A 115 20.48 25.74 16.20
C GLU A 115 19.25 24.83 16.10
N PHE A 116 19.47 23.52 16.07
CA PHE A 116 18.43 22.51 16.18
C PHE A 116 18.91 21.39 17.11
N LYS A 117 17.97 20.74 17.79
CA LYS A 117 18.25 19.65 18.73
C LYS A 117 17.67 18.36 18.20
N ILE A 118 18.53 17.36 18.00
CA ILE A 118 18.08 15.99 17.75
C ILE A 118 18.09 15.23 19.09
N GLU A 119 16.95 14.71 19.50
CA GLU A 119 16.84 13.87 20.70
C GLU A 119 16.55 12.43 20.30
N LYS A 120 17.39 11.49 20.74
CA LYS A 120 17.05 10.06 20.71
C LYS A 120 16.36 9.69 22.03
N LYS A 121 15.17 9.10 21.97
CA LYS A 121 14.48 8.51 23.11
C LYS A 121 14.27 7.02 22.86
N ILE A 122 14.54 6.22 23.89
CA ILE A 122 14.24 4.78 23.88
C ILE A 122 12.93 4.61 24.64
N GLU A 123 11.87 4.23 23.92
CA GLU A 123 10.53 4.04 24.46
C GLU A 123 10.11 2.59 24.25
N GLY A 124 10.37 1.73 25.24
CA GLY A 124 10.15 0.30 25.13
C GLY A 124 11.17 -0.37 24.18
N SER A 125 10.69 -1.01 23.12
CA SER A 125 11.52 -1.63 22.06
C SER A 125 11.79 -0.71 20.87
N LEU A 126 11.28 0.53 20.91
CA LEU A 126 11.38 1.50 19.84
C LEU A 126 12.46 2.55 20.14
N GLU A 127 13.31 2.82 19.16
CA GLU A 127 14.24 3.96 19.17
C GLU A 127 13.60 5.10 18.36
N ARG A 128 13.25 6.20 19.04
CA ARG A 128 12.61 7.37 18.43
C ARG A 128 13.58 8.54 18.35
N TYR A 129 13.67 9.17 17.20
CA TYR A 129 14.48 10.37 16.98
C TYR A 129 13.56 11.56 16.83
N TYR A 130 13.82 12.65 17.55
CA TYR A 130 13.03 13.87 17.52
C TYR A 130 13.89 15.03 17.03
N LEU A 131 13.37 15.89 16.18
CA LEU A 131 13.99 17.15 15.76
C LEU A 131 13.22 18.31 16.40
N ASN A 132 13.86 19.08 17.28
CA ASN A 132 13.23 20.17 18.03
C ASN A 132 11.95 19.76 18.80
N GLY A 133 11.87 18.49 19.20
CA GLY A 133 10.73 17.91 19.91
C GLY A 133 9.67 17.25 19.01
N GLU A 134 9.77 17.37 17.68
CA GLU A 134 8.90 16.68 16.72
C GLU A 134 9.49 15.32 16.32
N LEU A 135 8.67 14.27 16.25
CA LEU A 135 9.13 12.93 15.91
C LEU A 135 9.59 12.86 14.44
N LEU A 136 10.85 12.51 14.23
CA LEU A 136 11.50 12.39 12.92
C LEU A 136 11.51 10.94 12.41
N TYR A 137 11.99 10.00 13.23
CA TYR A 137 12.08 8.57 12.88
C TYR A 137 11.73 7.67 14.05
N THR A 138 11.19 6.49 13.75
CA THR A 138 11.04 5.38 14.70
C THR A 138 11.72 4.15 14.12
N PHE A 139 12.60 3.51 14.89
CA PHE A 139 13.20 2.23 14.56
C PHE A 139 12.72 1.16 15.55
N GLY A 140 12.13 0.08 15.05
CA GLY A 140 11.85 -1.12 15.85
C GLY A 140 13.10 -1.97 16.04
N ARG A 141 13.33 -2.48 17.27
CA ARG A 141 14.17 -3.67 17.44
C ARG A 141 13.37 -4.89 17.02
N SER A 142 13.80 -5.58 15.96
CA SER A 142 13.22 -6.86 15.53
C SER A 142 13.50 -7.96 16.56
N GLY A 143 12.77 -7.93 17.68
CA GLY A 143 12.74 -9.01 18.66
C GLY A 143 11.69 -10.03 18.25
N GLY A 144 12.10 -11.08 17.55
CA GLY A 144 11.24 -12.11 16.94
C GLY A 144 10.30 -12.86 17.90
N LYS A 145 9.16 -12.26 18.22
CA LYS A 145 7.99 -12.98 18.73
C LYS A 145 6.72 -12.44 18.06
N LYS A 146 6.15 -13.24 17.14
CA LYS A 146 4.78 -13.08 16.67
C LYS A 146 3.85 -13.10 17.88
N VAL A 147 3.20 -11.98 18.15
CA VAL A 147 2.13 -11.86 19.14
C VAL A 147 0.81 -12.16 18.41
N ASP A 148 -0.08 -12.93 19.03
CA ASP A 148 -1.42 -13.17 18.49
C ASP A 148 -2.15 -11.84 18.24
N PRO A 149 -2.82 -11.66 17.09
CA PRO A 149 -3.48 -10.41 16.75
C PRO A 149 -4.65 -10.17 17.72
N SER A 150 -4.45 -9.22 18.62
CA SER A 150 -5.55 -8.61 19.37
C SER A 150 -6.32 -7.68 18.42
N PRO A 151 -7.64 -7.44 18.65
CA PRO A 151 -8.41 -6.54 17.81
C PRO A 151 -7.76 -5.15 17.79
N VAL A 152 -7.40 -4.76 16.59
CA VAL A 152 -6.61 -3.57 16.25
C VAL A 152 -7.47 -2.31 16.47
N PRO A 153 -6.91 -1.23 17.07
CA PRO A 153 -7.63 0.03 17.20
C PRO A 153 -7.85 0.69 15.83
N ALA A 154 -9.08 1.17 15.59
CA ALA A 154 -9.44 1.88 14.37
C ALA A 154 -8.61 3.18 14.20
N PRO A 155 -8.14 3.52 12.99
CA PRO A 155 -7.52 4.79 12.66
C PRO A 155 -8.52 5.95 12.86
N PRO A 156 -8.01 7.19 13.01
CA PRO A 156 -8.85 8.37 13.16
C PRO A 156 -9.83 8.51 12.00
N GLN A 157 -11.13 8.60 12.34
CA GLN A 157 -12.20 8.77 11.37
C GLN A 157 -11.96 10.05 10.54
N THR A 158 -11.94 9.89 9.22
CA THR A 158 -11.99 10.99 8.26
C THR A 158 -13.37 11.67 8.31
N GLY A 159 -13.46 12.91 7.81
CA GLY A 159 -14.59 13.81 8.02
C GLY A 159 -15.98 13.30 7.55
N PRO A 160 -17.03 14.14 7.71
CA PRO A 160 -18.45 13.76 7.66
C PRO A 160 -18.99 13.26 6.32
N GLY A 161 -18.18 13.07 5.27
CA GLY A 161 -18.59 12.49 3.99
C GLY A 161 -18.29 11.01 3.80
N THR A 162 -17.62 10.35 4.75
CA THR A 162 -17.23 8.93 4.60
C THR A 162 -18.29 7.92 5.01
N ASP A 163 -19.45 8.37 5.51
CA ASP A 163 -20.56 7.49 5.86
C ASP A 163 -21.13 6.78 4.61
N ASP A 164 -20.94 7.37 3.42
CA ASP A 164 -21.51 6.91 2.16
C ASP A 164 -21.11 5.47 1.78
N ILE A 165 -19.92 4.99 2.16
CA ILE A 165 -19.51 3.61 1.82
C ILE A 165 -20.24 2.55 2.66
N LEU A 166 -20.62 2.87 3.90
CA LEU A 166 -21.54 2.02 4.67
C LEU A 166 -22.94 2.07 4.08
N GLU A 167 -23.36 3.25 3.62
CA GLU A 167 -24.64 3.41 2.93
C GLU A 167 -24.67 2.60 1.63
N LEU A 168 -23.56 2.49 0.88
CA LEU A 168 -23.45 1.57 -0.25
C LEU A 168 -23.69 0.13 0.19
N TRP A 169 -23.04 -0.30 1.26
CA TRP A 169 -23.20 -1.66 1.79
C TRP A 169 -24.62 -1.97 2.25
N ASP A 170 -25.34 -0.96 2.74
CA ASP A 170 -26.74 -1.03 3.13
C ASP A 170 -27.71 -0.77 1.96
N HIS A 171 -27.21 -0.69 0.73
CA HIS A 171 -28.01 -0.43 -0.49
C HIS A 171 -28.74 0.91 -0.50
N ARG A 172 -28.09 1.95 0.03
CA ARG A 172 -28.59 3.33 0.15
C ARG A 172 -27.68 4.36 -0.54
N ALA A 173 -26.62 3.91 -1.20
CA ALA A 173 -25.75 4.71 -2.06
C ALA A 173 -25.42 3.95 -3.34
N HIS A 174 -24.96 4.66 -4.37
CA HIS A 174 -24.56 4.09 -5.66
C HIS A 174 -23.47 4.91 -6.32
N PHE A 175 -22.76 4.31 -7.27
CA PHE A 175 -21.77 5.01 -8.08
C PHE A 175 -22.41 5.63 -9.31
N VAL A 176 -22.20 6.93 -9.50
CA VAL A 176 -22.58 7.64 -10.73
C VAL A 176 -21.35 8.09 -11.48
N LEU A 177 -21.44 8.03 -12.82
CA LEU A 177 -20.44 8.60 -13.69
C LEU A 177 -20.22 10.07 -13.35
N ASP A 178 -18.99 10.41 -12.98
CA ASP A 178 -18.63 11.81 -12.82
C ASP A 178 -18.49 12.45 -14.21
N GLN A 179 -19.19 13.57 -14.42
CA GLN A 179 -19.43 14.11 -15.77
C GLN A 179 -18.17 14.66 -16.47
N ASN A 180 -17.03 14.65 -15.78
CA ASN A 180 -15.75 15.10 -16.29
C ASN A 180 -14.90 13.86 -16.58
N PRO A 181 -14.82 13.37 -17.85
CA PRO A 181 -13.78 12.41 -18.19
C PRO A 181 -12.43 13.00 -17.80
N VAL A 182 -11.47 12.16 -17.43
CA VAL A 182 -10.16 12.60 -16.96
C VAL A 182 -9.21 12.63 -18.16
N PRO A 183 -9.05 13.76 -18.91
CA PRO A 183 -8.14 13.83 -20.02
C PRO A 183 -6.71 13.80 -19.47
N LEU A 184 -6.09 12.63 -19.49
CA LEU A 184 -4.67 12.53 -19.19
C LEU A 184 -3.87 12.98 -20.43
N PRO A 185 -2.87 13.86 -20.28
CA PRO A 185 -2.01 14.25 -21.38
C PRO A 185 -1.01 13.11 -21.69
N GLY A 186 -1.01 12.52 -22.89
CA GLY A 186 0.07 11.58 -23.27
C GLY A 186 -0.15 10.60 -24.43
N GLY A 187 -1.10 10.83 -25.33
CA GLY A 187 -1.01 10.33 -26.71
C GLY A 187 -2.09 9.34 -27.14
N ASN A 188 -2.12 9.07 -28.45
CA ASN A 188 -3.16 8.31 -29.15
C ASN A 188 -3.25 6.81 -28.78
N SER A 189 -2.39 6.34 -27.88
CA SER A 189 -2.25 4.93 -27.49
C SER A 189 -3.11 4.54 -26.28
N GLY A 190 -3.76 5.52 -25.65
CA GLY A 190 -4.61 5.34 -24.48
C GLY A 190 -3.88 5.44 -23.15
N HIS A 191 -4.58 5.96 -22.15
CA HIS A 191 -4.13 6.00 -20.76
C HIS A 191 -4.89 4.93 -19.99
N ARG A 192 -4.18 4.14 -19.18
CA ARG A 192 -4.78 3.07 -18.37
C ARG A 192 -4.16 3.08 -16.98
N GLU A 193 -4.74 2.33 -16.05
CA GLU A 193 -4.07 1.94 -14.80
C GLU A 193 -3.72 3.10 -13.87
N ALA A 194 -4.72 3.91 -13.55
CA ALA A 194 -4.56 5.14 -12.80
C ALA A 194 -4.49 4.90 -11.28
N PHE A 195 -3.55 5.58 -10.60
CA PHE A 195 -3.42 5.62 -9.15
C PHE A 195 -3.34 7.06 -8.66
N ALA A 196 -4.41 7.52 -8.02
CA ALA A 196 -4.53 8.88 -7.50
C ALA A 196 -3.97 8.99 -6.07
N VAL A 197 -3.18 10.04 -5.82
CA VAL A 197 -2.61 10.38 -4.51
C VAL A 197 -2.89 11.84 -4.22
N HIS A 198 -3.52 12.13 -3.09
CA HIS A 198 -3.66 13.51 -2.61
C HIS A 198 -2.34 14.04 -2.06
N ARG A 199 -1.98 15.27 -2.44
CA ARG A 199 -0.76 15.95 -2.04
C ARG A 199 -1.04 17.17 -1.16
N SER A 200 -1.66 16.90 -0.01
CA SER A 200 -1.95 17.90 1.03
C SER A 200 -0.71 18.69 1.50
N ASP A 201 0.49 18.11 1.36
CA ASP A 201 1.76 18.75 1.64
C ASP A 201 2.13 19.86 0.64
N ILE A 202 1.51 19.86 -0.55
CA ILE A 202 1.65 20.89 -1.58
C ILE A 202 0.46 21.85 -1.52
N SER A 203 -0.76 21.31 -1.64
CA SER A 203 -2.00 22.07 -1.49
C SER A 203 -3.18 21.15 -1.17
N SER A 204 -4.28 21.71 -0.64
CA SER A 204 -5.50 20.94 -0.39
C SER A 204 -6.18 20.43 -1.66
N SER A 205 -5.81 20.95 -2.85
CA SER A 205 -6.42 20.55 -4.12
C SER A 205 -5.50 19.80 -5.07
N THR A 206 -4.24 19.60 -4.70
CA THR A 206 -3.28 18.92 -5.57
C THR A 206 -3.46 17.40 -5.49
N ILE A 207 -3.67 16.78 -6.65
CA ILE A 207 -3.71 15.32 -6.84
C ILE A 207 -2.62 14.94 -7.83
N TYR A 208 -1.83 13.95 -7.45
CA TYR A 208 -0.92 13.26 -8.35
C TYR A 208 -1.58 12.00 -8.87
N MET A 209 -1.62 11.85 -10.18
CA MET A 209 -2.11 10.67 -10.86
C MET A 209 -0.95 9.94 -11.49
N TYR A 210 -0.59 8.80 -10.93
CA TYR A 210 0.36 7.87 -11.52
C TYR A 210 -0.40 6.95 -12.45
N HIS A 211 0.00 6.84 -13.71
CA HIS A 211 -0.77 6.05 -14.67
C HIS A 211 0.12 5.45 -15.75
N ARG A 212 -0.36 4.38 -16.39
CA ARG A 212 0.30 3.85 -17.58
C ARG A 212 0.20 4.84 -18.74
N CYS A 213 1.30 5.00 -19.45
CA CYS A 213 1.42 5.73 -20.70
C CYS A 213 2.35 4.96 -21.64
N PHE A 214 2.49 5.40 -22.89
CA PHE A 214 3.26 4.66 -23.91
C PHE A 214 4.42 5.51 -24.46
N ASN A 215 5.65 5.01 -24.33
CA ASN A 215 6.84 5.68 -24.86
C ASN A 215 8.06 4.74 -25.08
N PRO A 216 8.21 4.08 -26.24
CA PRO A 216 7.17 3.44 -27.05
C PRO A 216 6.55 2.21 -26.36
N LEU A 217 7.16 1.75 -25.27
CA LEU A 217 6.66 0.67 -24.40
C LEU A 217 5.73 1.23 -23.31
N PRO A 218 4.90 0.40 -22.66
CA PRO A 218 4.11 0.83 -21.53
C PRO A 218 5.01 1.16 -20.33
N VAL A 219 4.87 2.37 -19.81
CA VAL A 219 5.68 2.92 -18.71
C VAL A 219 4.78 3.72 -17.76
N ILE A 220 5.29 4.13 -16.60
CA ILE A 220 4.50 4.92 -15.65
C ILE A 220 4.79 6.41 -15.87
N CYS A 221 3.74 7.17 -16.13
CA CYS A 221 3.75 8.62 -16.19
C CYS A 221 3.13 9.23 -14.92
N LEU A 222 3.40 10.52 -14.73
CA LEU A 222 2.76 11.35 -13.71
C LEU A 222 1.97 12.48 -14.36
N SER A 223 0.68 12.53 -14.05
CA SER A 223 -0.19 13.67 -14.32
C SER A 223 -0.54 14.41 -13.03
N ILE A 224 -0.58 15.74 -13.05
CA ILE A 224 -0.90 16.56 -11.88
C ILE A 224 -2.19 17.35 -12.12
N SER A 225 -3.08 17.30 -11.13
CA SER A 225 -4.24 18.17 -11.00
C SER A 225 -4.02 19.11 -9.81
N ASP A 226 -4.44 20.37 -9.96
CA ASP A 226 -4.47 21.38 -8.90
C ASP A 226 -5.91 21.81 -8.55
N ASP A 227 -6.90 21.06 -9.05
CA ASP A 227 -8.34 21.34 -8.97
C ASP A 227 -9.15 20.10 -8.56
N ASN A 228 -8.64 19.32 -7.59
CA ASN A 228 -9.33 18.12 -7.07
C ASN A 228 -9.63 17.05 -8.14
N GLY A 229 -8.76 16.95 -9.14
CA GLY A 229 -8.86 15.95 -10.20
C GLY A 229 -9.88 16.30 -11.27
N ASP A 230 -10.42 17.52 -11.30
CA ASP A 230 -11.30 17.97 -12.38
C ASP A 230 -10.56 18.13 -13.70
N THR A 231 -9.31 18.61 -13.67
CA THR A 231 -8.43 18.66 -14.83
C THR A 231 -7.00 18.23 -14.48
N PHE A 232 -6.34 17.57 -15.43
CA PHE A 232 -4.93 17.19 -15.31
C PHE A 232 -4.13 17.96 -16.36
N SER A 233 -3.30 18.89 -15.90
CA SER A 233 -2.70 19.90 -16.76
C SER A 233 -1.22 19.67 -17.05
N VAL A 234 -0.54 18.83 -16.26
CA VAL A 234 0.91 18.61 -16.35
C VAL A 234 1.19 17.12 -16.45
N ASN A 235 1.63 16.63 -17.62
CA ASN A 235 2.38 15.38 -17.69
C ASN A 235 3.84 15.73 -17.41
N GLU A 236 4.35 15.39 -16.22
CA GLU A 236 5.79 15.52 -15.90
C GLU A 236 6.63 14.53 -16.73
N GLY A 237 5.99 13.69 -17.54
CA GLY A 237 6.57 12.70 -18.42
C GLY A 237 6.60 11.33 -17.79
N VAL A 238 7.44 10.46 -18.36
CA VAL A 238 7.76 9.15 -17.83
C VAL A 238 8.52 9.32 -16.53
N ILE A 239 7.99 8.79 -15.43
CA ILE A 239 8.62 8.83 -14.11
C ILE A 239 9.26 7.50 -13.73
N ILE A 240 8.76 6.39 -14.29
CA ILE A 240 9.36 5.05 -14.20
C ILE A 240 9.39 4.51 -15.61
N ASP A 241 10.60 4.40 -16.16
CA ASP A 241 10.86 3.70 -17.41
C ASP A 241 11.05 2.20 -17.14
N THR A 242 10.95 1.38 -18.18
CA THR A 242 11.24 -0.05 -18.12
C THR A 242 12.53 -0.36 -18.87
N ASP A 243 13.34 -1.25 -18.32
CA ASP A 243 14.52 -1.77 -19.00
C ASP A 243 14.19 -2.99 -19.89
N ASP A 244 12.93 -3.46 -19.86
CA ASP A 244 12.48 -4.69 -20.53
C ASP A 244 11.20 -4.48 -21.36
N VAL A 245 10.04 -5.00 -20.92
CA VAL A 245 8.80 -5.00 -21.70
C VAL A 245 7.84 -3.88 -21.27
N PHE A 246 7.62 -3.71 -19.97
CA PHE A 246 6.68 -2.71 -19.45
C PHE A 246 6.90 -2.37 -17.97
N ALA A 247 6.40 -1.20 -17.54
CA ALA A 247 6.20 -0.85 -16.13
C ALA A 247 4.76 -0.33 -15.94
N VAL A 248 3.96 -1.04 -15.14
CA VAL A 248 2.49 -0.91 -15.13
C VAL A 248 1.91 -1.06 -13.73
N SER A 249 0.61 -0.81 -13.57
CA SER A 249 -0.18 -1.03 -12.37
C SER A 249 0.37 -0.33 -11.11
N PRO A 250 0.68 0.98 -11.16
CA PRO A 250 1.27 1.68 -10.02
C PRO A 250 0.36 1.60 -8.79
N SER A 251 0.99 1.51 -7.62
CA SER A 251 0.34 1.73 -6.33
C SER A 251 1.27 2.49 -5.41
N VAL A 252 0.78 3.55 -4.78
CA VAL A 252 1.60 4.47 -4.01
C VAL A 252 1.08 4.62 -2.58
N ALA A 253 1.99 4.55 -1.61
CA ALA A 253 1.72 4.85 -0.22
C ALA A 253 2.84 5.69 0.39
N PHE A 254 2.53 6.42 1.46
CA PHE A 254 3.52 7.12 2.27
C PHE A 254 3.94 6.23 3.45
N ILE A 255 5.21 5.84 3.49
CA ILE A 255 5.76 4.86 4.43
C ILE A 255 7.06 5.41 5.01
N ASN A 256 7.13 5.53 6.34
CA ASN A 256 8.33 5.94 7.07
C ASN A 256 9.00 7.20 6.51
N GLY A 257 8.19 8.23 6.19
CA GLY A 257 8.69 9.51 5.68
C GLY A 257 8.99 9.55 4.17
N ARG A 258 8.64 8.51 3.42
CA ARG A 258 8.88 8.41 1.98
C ARG A 258 7.63 7.99 1.22
N TRP A 259 7.52 8.45 -0.02
CA TRP A 259 6.64 7.84 -0.99
C TRP A 259 7.25 6.52 -1.45
N VAL A 260 6.47 5.45 -1.38
CA VAL A 260 6.80 4.12 -1.91
C VAL A 260 5.82 3.84 -3.02
N MET A 261 6.33 3.40 -4.17
CA MET A 261 5.50 2.87 -5.24
C MET A 261 5.86 1.41 -5.48
N VAL A 262 4.86 0.55 -5.51
CA VAL A 262 4.96 -0.80 -6.08
C VAL A 262 4.33 -0.80 -7.46
N TYR A 263 4.88 -1.60 -8.37
CA TYR A 263 4.43 -1.67 -9.75
C TYR A 263 4.82 -3.02 -10.35
N GLU A 264 4.20 -3.40 -11.47
CA GLU A 264 4.54 -4.62 -12.19
C GLU A 264 5.57 -4.31 -13.28
N GLU A 265 6.65 -5.11 -13.32
CA GLU A 265 7.72 -5.04 -14.32
C GLU A 265 8.25 -6.48 -14.55
N PRO A 266 8.20 -7.01 -15.78
CA PRO A 266 8.79 -8.31 -16.10
C PRO A 266 10.33 -8.22 -16.14
N PRO A 267 11.03 -9.37 -16.01
CA PRO A 267 10.50 -10.72 -15.86
C PRO A 267 10.15 -11.11 -14.41
N GLU A 268 10.46 -10.25 -13.44
CA GLU A 268 10.52 -10.59 -12.01
C GLU A 268 9.21 -10.29 -11.27
N GLY A 269 8.19 -9.72 -11.93
CA GLY A 269 6.85 -9.54 -11.38
C GLY A 269 6.68 -8.18 -10.71
N ILE A 270 6.69 -8.14 -9.37
CA ILE A 270 6.44 -6.90 -8.61
C ILE A 270 7.75 -6.23 -8.26
N HIS A 271 7.90 -4.98 -8.69
CA HIS A 271 9.01 -4.11 -8.39
C HIS A 271 8.59 -3.00 -7.44
N TRP A 272 9.57 -2.32 -6.84
CA TRP A 272 9.30 -1.15 -6.03
C TRP A 272 10.36 -0.05 -6.17
N THR A 273 9.94 1.15 -5.80
CA THR A 273 10.74 2.36 -5.91
C THR A 273 10.39 3.32 -4.76
N THR A 274 11.28 4.25 -4.48
CA THR A 274 11.10 5.24 -3.41
C THR A 274 11.28 6.66 -3.93
N SER A 275 10.52 7.59 -3.38
CA SER A 275 10.62 9.02 -3.67
C SER A 275 10.47 9.86 -2.40
N LEU A 276 11.08 11.05 -2.39
CA LEU A 276 10.89 12.06 -1.34
C LEU A 276 9.79 13.06 -1.70
N ASP A 277 9.59 13.31 -3.00
CA ASP A 277 8.73 14.37 -3.52
C ASP A 277 7.54 13.85 -4.34
N GLY A 278 7.45 12.53 -4.53
CA GLY A 278 6.45 11.86 -5.38
C GLY A 278 6.65 12.09 -6.88
N LYS A 279 7.72 12.76 -7.31
CA LYS A 279 8.04 13.06 -8.72
C LYS A 279 9.28 12.32 -9.19
N THR A 280 10.35 12.39 -8.38
CA THR A 280 11.65 11.79 -8.67
C THR A 280 11.75 10.46 -7.94
N TRP A 281 11.89 9.37 -8.68
CA TRP A 281 11.84 8.02 -8.14
C TRP A 281 13.17 7.29 -8.26
N THR A 282 13.51 6.50 -7.24
CA THR A 282 14.72 5.66 -7.21
C THR A 282 14.31 4.19 -7.18
N LYS A 283 14.50 3.47 -8.30
CA LYS A 283 14.23 2.03 -8.41
C LYS A 283 14.99 1.26 -7.33
N ARG A 284 14.31 0.31 -6.69
CA ARG A 284 14.89 -0.61 -5.71
C ARG A 284 14.99 -2.04 -6.24
N GLY A 285 14.35 -2.33 -7.38
CA GLY A 285 14.35 -3.62 -8.05
C GLY A 285 13.12 -4.46 -7.70
N ALA A 286 13.18 -5.74 -8.04
CA ALA A 286 12.15 -6.70 -7.71
C ALA A 286 11.98 -6.85 -6.20
N LEU A 287 10.72 -6.88 -5.77
CA LEU A 287 10.31 -7.15 -4.41
C LEU A 287 10.29 -8.66 -4.12
N PHE A 288 9.92 -9.44 -5.14
CA PHE A 288 9.84 -10.90 -5.10
C PHE A 288 10.48 -11.49 -6.36
N SER A 289 11.04 -12.69 -6.30
CA SER A 289 11.74 -13.31 -7.43
C SER A 289 11.32 -14.75 -7.71
N ASP A 290 10.24 -15.23 -7.09
CA ASP A 290 9.91 -16.64 -6.96
C ASP A 290 8.68 -17.08 -7.79
N SER A 291 7.82 -16.16 -8.21
CA SER A 291 6.55 -16.47 -8.89
C SER A 291 5.99 -15.27 -9.68
N TYR A 292 5.12 -15.54 -10.66
CA TYR A 292 4.40 -14.48 -11.37
C TYR A 292 3.35 -13.88 -10.44
N ARG A 293 3.57 -12.61 -10.09
CA ARG A 293 2.66 -11.79 -9.30
C ARG A 293 2.41 -10.51 -10.07
N ALA A 294 1.16 -10.06 -10.08
CA ALA A 294 0.69 -8.97 -10.90
C ALA A 294 -0.16 -7.99 -10.09
N THR A 295 -0.41 -6.83 -10.67
CA THR A 295 -1.41 -5.87 -10.17
C THR A 295 -1.20 -5.45 -8.70
N PRO A 296 0.03 -5.10 -8.26
CA PRO A 296 0.34 -4.94 -6.85
C PRO A 296 -0.35 -3.71 -6.24
N SER A 297 -0.68 -3.79 -4.96
CA SER A 297 -1.13 -2.66 -4.15
C SER A 297 -0.36 -2.58 -2.84
N VAL A 298 0.21 -1.41 -2.55
CA VAL A 298 0.88 -1.14 -1.28
C VAL A 298 -0.05 -0.38 -0.35
N TYR A 299 -0.11 -0.83 0.90
CA TYR A 299 -0.91 -0.24 1.96
C TYR A 299 -0.09 -0.20 3.23
N ASN A 300 -0.16 0.90 3.99
CA ASN A 300 0.59 1.06 5.23
C ASN A 300 -0.39 1.35 6.36
N PHE A 301 -0.38 0.50 7.38
CA PHE A 301 -1.32 0.56 8.48
C PHE A 301 -0.68 0.04 9.77
N ASP A 302 -0.87 0.78 10.87
CA ASP A 302 -0.30 0.47 12.20
C ASP A 302 1.22 0.17 12.19
N ASN A 303 1.96 0.92 11.36
CA ASN A 303 3.41 0.73 11.11
C ASN A 303 3.78 -0.63 10.49
N GLU A 304 2.80 -1.37 9.99
CA GLU A 304 3.01 -2.54 9.17
C GLU A 304 2.69 -2.22 7.71
N VAL A 305 3.60 -2.63 6.84
CA VAL A 305 3.46 -2.49 5.40
C VAL A 305 2.87 -3.76 4.85
N TYR A 306 1.84 -3.61 4.03
CA TYR A 306 1.17 -4.68 3.30
C TYR A 306 1.37 -4.45 1.81
N VAL A 307 1.72 -5.52 1.09
CA VAL A 307 1.75 -5.52 -0.38
C VAL A 307 0.83 -6.62 -0.86
N PHE A 308 -0.39 -6.24 -1.25
CA PHE A 308 -1.36 -7.12 -1.89
C PHE A 308 -1.02 -7.29 -3.36
N TYR A 309 -1.37 -8.45 -3.93
CA TYR A 309 -1.13 -8.74 -5.34
C TYR A 309 -2.03 -9.87 -5.82
N ALA A 310 -2.19 -9.95 -7.14
CA ALA A 310 -2.75 -11.12 -7.81
C ALA A 310 -1.63 -12.14 -8.07
N GLU A 311 -1.87 -13.40 -7.72
CA GLU A 311 -0.96 -14.51 -7.96
C GLU A 311 -1.57 -15.47 -8.97
N LYS A 312 -0.77 -15.86 -9.97
CA LYS A 312 -1.18 -16.85 -10.96
C LYS A 312 -1.05 -18.25 -10.40
N ILE A 313 -2.18 -18.89 -10.15
CA ILE A 313 -2.23 -20.28 -9.64
C ILE A 313 -2.47 -21.31 -10.74
N SER A 314 -3.05 -20.89 -11.87
CA SER A 314 -3.18 -21.69 -13.08
C SER A 314 -3.12 -20.79 -14.33
N GLU A 315 -3.20 -21.37 -15.53
CA GLU A 315 -3.19 -20.58 -16.79
C GLU A 315 -4.36 -19.60 -16.89
N ASP A 316 -5.49 -19.90 -16.24
CA ASP A 316 -6.71 -19.12 -16.36
C ASP A 316 -7.15 -18.51 -15.02
N GLU A 317 -6.36 -18.64 -13.95
CA GLU A 317 -6.79 -18.29 -12.60
C GLU A 317 -5.81 -17.37 -11.85
N LEU A 318 -6.33 -16.21 -11.41
CA LEU A 318 -5.67 -15.26 -10.51
C LEU A 318 -6.42 -15.16 -9.19
N LEU A 319 -5.69 -15.25 -8.08
CA LEU A 319 -6.20 -15.05 -6.72
C LEU A 319 -5.44 -13.93 -6.02
N VAL A 320 -6.05 -13.30 -5.02
CA VAL A 320 -5.37 -12.25 -4.24
C VAL A 320 -4.70 -12.84 -3.00
N SER A 321 -3.43 -12.50 -2.79
CA SER A 321 -2.70 -12.69 -1.54
C SER A 321 -1.94 -11.41 -1.17
N PHE A 322 -1.18 -11.42 -0.08
CA PHE A 322 -0.31 -10.32 0.30
C PHE A 322 0.97 -10.79 0.99
N HIS A 323 1.96 -9.90 1.06
CA HIS A 323 3.03 -9.98 2.05
C HIS A 323 2.92 -8.83 3.04
N SER A 324 3.37 -9.03 4.28
CA SER A 324 3.42 -7.95 5.27
C SER A 324 4.67 -7.95 6.14
N GLY A 325 4.98 -6.81 6.74
CA GLY A 325 6.07 -6.65 7.70
C GLY A 325 6.35 -5.20 8.07
N ASP A 326 7.33 -4.96 8.94
CA ASP A 326 7.68 -3.62 9.47
C ASP A 326 8.19 -2.63 8.39
N GLY A 327 8.43 -3.09 7.17
CA GLY A 327 8.89 -2.29 6.04
C GLY A 327 9.08 -3.13 4.79
N MET A 328 9.38 -2.46 3.66
CA MET A 328 9.52 -3.11 2.34
C MET A 328 10.60 -4.21 2.28
N ASN A 329 11.62 -4.16 3.14
CA ASN A 329 12.71 -5.14 3.19
C ASN A 329 12.47 -6.30 4.16
N SER A 330 11.34 -6.32 4.86
CA SER A 330 11.00 -7.34 5.87
C SER A 330 9.63 -7.96 5.61
N LEU A 331 9.20 -7.94 4.34
CA LEU A 331 7.93 -8.49 3.92
C LEU A 331 7.99 -10.02 3.94
N GLU A 332 7.00 -10.63 4.59
CA GLU A 332 6.82 -12.07 4.68
C GLU A 332 5.47 -12.47 4.06
N PRO A 333 5.37 -13.61 3.36
CA PRO A 333 4.14 -14.03 2.70
C PRO A 333 3.02 -14.34 3.70
N HIS A 334 1.81 -13.90 3.37
CA HIS A 334 0.58 -14.44 3.93
C HIS A 334 0.32 -15.80 3.28
N GLY A 335 0.29 -16.87 4.09
CA GLY A 335 0.35 -18.26 3.60
C GLY A 335 -0.89 -18.74 2.82
N ASP A 336 -1.99 -17.99 2.87
CA ASP A 336 -3.26 -18.32 2.20
C ASP A 336 -3.73 -17.14 1.31
N TYR A 337 -4.60 -17.44 0.34
CA TYR A 337 -5.28 -16.43 -0.48
C TYR A 337 -6.41 -15.76 0.32
N VAL A 338 -6.52 -14.44 0.19
CA VAL A 338 -7.48 -13.61 0.94
C VAL A 338 -8.70 -13.22 0.14
N LEU A 339 -8.62 -13.27 -1.20
CA LEU A 339 -9.77 -13.13 -2.09
C LEU A 339 -9.68 -14.17 -3.20
N VAL A 340 -10.79 -14.89 -3.41
CA VAL A 340 -10.94 -15.94 -4.42
C VAL A 340 -12.20 -15.68 -5.23
N GLY A 341 -12.15 -15.88 -6.55
CA GLY A 341 -13.33 -15.80 -7.40
C GLY A 341 -14.39 -16.81 -6.99
N SER A 342 -15.62 -16.35 -6.69
CA SER A 342 -16.71 -17.22 -6.23
C SER A 342 -17.98 -17.04 -7.06
N ASP A 343 -18.17 -15.85 -7.65
CA ASP A 343 -19.31 -15.56 -8.49
C ASP A 343 -18.99 -15.71 -9.98
N ALA A 344 -20.02 -15.95 -10.80
CA ALA A 344 -19.84 -16.24 -12.22
C ALA A 344 -19.13 -15.12 -13.02
N TRP A 345 -19.15 -13.87 -12.52
CA TRP A 345 -18.53 -12.72 -13.20
C TRP A 345 -17.02 -12.60 -12.95
N GLU A 346 -16.51 -13.24 -11.90
CA GLU A 346 -15.12 -13.15 -11.40
C GLU A 346 -14.50 -14.54 -11.18
N LEU A 347 -15.11 -15.58 -11.74
CA LEU A 347 -14.70 -16.97 -11.53
C LEU A 347 -13.31 -17.26 -12.13
N GLY A 348 -12.94 -16.53 -13.18
CA GLY A 348 -11.65 -16.67 -13.83
C GLY A 348 -10.55 -15.90 -13.11
N ALA A 349 -10.81 -14.66 -12.69
CA ALA A 349 -9.77 -13.85 -12.07
C ALA A 349 -10.36 -12.94 -10.99
N VAL A 350 -9.63 -12.80 -9.90
CA VAL A 350 -9.70 -11.65 -8.99
C VAL A 350 -8.33 -10.99 -8.91
N SER A 351 -8.25 -9.70 -9.21
CA SER A 351 -7.01 -8.93 -9.39
C SER A 351 -7.16 -7.50 -8.89
N MET A 352 -6.09 -6.70 -9.00
CA MET A 352 -6.08 -5.28 -8.67
C MET A 352 -6.63 -4.95 -7.26
N PRO A 353 -6.15 -5.60 -6.19
CA PRO A 353 -6.68 -5.40 -4.85
C PRO A 353 -6.31 -4.02 -4.30
N ARG A 354 -7.19 -3.02 -4.41
CA ARG A 354 -6.93 -1.66 -3.92
C ARG A 354 -7.55 -1.42 -2.56
N ILE A 355 -6.68 -1.27 -1.56
CA ILE A 355 -7.07 -1.20 -0.16
C ILE A 355 -7.17 0.24 0.34
N PHE A 356 -8.25 0.53 1.06
CA PHE A 356 -8.38 1.74 1.88
C PHE A 356 -9.09 1.41 3.18
N TYR A 357 -9.01 2.29 4.17
CA TYR A 357 -9.74 2.12 5.43
C TYR A 357 -10.82 3.18 5.57
N SER A 358 -12.01 2.76 5.95
CA SER A 358 -13.12 3.66 6.24
C SER A 358 -14.10 3.01 7.21
N GLN A 359 -14.59 3.78 8.19
CA GLN A 359 -15.74 3.40 9.02
C GLN A 359 -15.62 2.03 9.71
N GLY A 360 -14.45 1.71 10.27
CA GLY A 360 -14.27 0.46 11.01
C GLY A 360 -13.80 -0.73 10.17
N TYR A 361 -13.77 -0.59 8.85
CA TYR A 361 -13.43 -1.67 7.93
C TYR A 361 -12.29 -1.27 6.99
N TYR A 362 -11.50 -2.27 6.62
CA TYR A 362 -10.71 -2.22 5.40
C TYR A 362 -11.63 -2.53 4.24
N TRP A 363 -11.50 -1.76 3.17
CA TRP A 363 -12.26 -1.90 1.95
C TRP A 363 -11.29 -2.24 0.83
N MET A 364 -11.68 -3.15 -0.04
CA MET A 364 -10.95 -3.53 -1.24
C MET A 364 -11.86 -3.26 -2.42
N VAL A 365 -11.44 -2.35 -3.28
CA VAL A 365 -11.94 -2.31 -4.66
C VAL A 365 -11.07 -3.27 -5.45
N TYR A 366 -11.68 -4.16 -6.22
CA TYR A 366 -10.96 -5.21 -6.94
C TYR A 366 -11.56 -5.43 -8.32
N GLU A 367 -10.74 -5.97 -9.21
CA GLU A 367 -11.15 -6.37 -10.54
C GLU A 367 -11.52 -7.85 -10.56
N GLY A 368 -12.52 -8.20 -11.37
CA GLY A 368 -12.87 -9.59 -11.65
C GLY A 368 -13.04 -9.85 -13.14
N GLY A 369 -12.71 -11.09 -13.55
CA GLY A 369 -12.89 -11.58 -14.93
C GLY A 369 -13.62 -12.92 -14.97
N THR A 370 -14.50 -13.10 -15.96
CA THR A 370 -15.37 -14.28 -16.04
C THR A 370 -14.64 -15.58 -16.35
N LEU A 371 -13.57 -15.53 -17.16
CA LEU A 371 -12.91 -16.73 -17.67
C LEU A 371 -11.43 -16.81 -17.34
N ASN A 372 -10.69 -15.73 -17.58
CA ASN A 372 -9.26 -15.66 -17.32
C ASN A 372 -8.82 -14.20 -17.14
N PHE A 373 -7.51 -13.98 -17.01
CA PHE A 373 -6.92 -12.65 -16.85
C PHE A 373 -6.36 -12.06 -18.14
N HIS A 374 -6.54 -12.72 -19.29
CA HIS A 374 -6.01 -12.25 -20.56
C HIS A 374 -7.03 -11.37 -21.30
N SER A 375 -6.77 -10.07 -21.33
CA SER A 375 -7.51 -9.16 -22.20
C SER A 375 -7.15 -9.39 -23.67
N GLY A 376 -8.14 -9.45 -24.56
CA GLY A 376 -7.94 -9.46 -26.03
C GLY A 376 -7.28 -10.71 -26.63
N HIS A 377 -7.01 -11.75 -25.83
CA HIS A 377 -6.34 -12.97 -26.27
C HIS A 377 -7.13 -14.22 -25.89
N GLY A 378 -8.17 -14.50 -26.66
CA GLY A 378 -8.95 -15.74 -26.60
C GLY A 378 -9.86 -15.85 -27.82
N PRO A 379 -10.57 -16.98 -28.02
CA PRO A 379 -11.65 -17.07 -29.01
C PRO A 379 -12.79 -16.09 -28.66
N ILE A 380 -12.60 -14.82 -29.02
CA ILE A 380 -13.49 -13.67 -29.32
C ILE A 380 -14.72 -13.36 -28.41
N GLU A 381 -15.24 -14.23 -27.54
CA GLU A 381 -16.64 -14.05 -27.10
C GLU A 381 -16.99 -14.32 -25.63
N GLN A 382 -16.07 -14.32 -24.65
CA GLN A 382 -16.49 -14.74 -23.29
C GLN A 382 -15.80 -14.10 -22.07
N ASN A 383 -14.68 -13.39 -22.21
CA ASN A 383 -14.05 -12.79 -21.02
C ASN A 383 -14.59 -11.37 -20.79
N VAL A 384 -15.38 -11.21 -19.73
CA VAL A 384 -15.97 -9.92 -19.38
C VAL A 384 -15.39 -9.48 -18.06
N PHE A 385 -14.68 -8.36 -18.09
CA PHE A 385 -14.10 -7.74 -16.92
C PHE A 385 -15.10 -6.82 -16.24
N GLY A 386 -14.90 -6.64 -14.95
CA GLY A 386 -15.68 -5.73 -14.12
C GLY A 386 -14.91 -5.41 -12.85
N TRP A 387 -15.49 -4.56 -12.01
CA TRP A 387 -14.97 -4.33 -10.68
C TRP A 387 -16.04 -4.48 -9.62
N GLY A 388 -15.59 -4.91 -8.45
CA GLY A 388 -16.41 -5.14 -7.27
C GLY A 388 -15.78 -4.52 -6.03
N ILE A 389 -16.50 -4.64 -4.92
CA ILE A 389 -16.04 -4.21 -3.60
C ILE A 389 -16.12 -5.37 -2.62
N ALA A 390 -15.14 -5.46 -1.74
CA ALA A 390 -15.15 -6.32 -0.56
C ALA A 390 -14.74 -5.50 0.67
N ARG A 391 -15.08 -5.98 1.86
CA ARG A 391 -14.63 -5.40 3.12
C ARG A 391 -14.05 -6.45 4.05
N SER A 392 -13.17 -6.04 4.94
CA SER A 392 -12.56 -6.90 5.95
C SER A 392 -12.39 -6.16 7.27
N PRO A 393 -12.59 -6.83 8.42
CA PRO A 393 -12.25 -6.25 9.72
C PRO A 393 -10.75 -6.37 10.05
N ASP A 394 -9.99 -7.21 9.33
CA ASP A 394 -8.65 -7.65 9.74
C ASP A 394 -7.65 -7.87 8.59
N LEU A 395 -7.96 -7.39 7.38
CA LEU A 395 -7.19 -7.55 6.13
C LEU A 395 -7.07 -9.00 5.62
N VAL A 396 -7.58 -9.99 6.36
CA VAL A 396 -7.44 -11.42 6.04
C VAL A 396 -8.78 -12.01 5.62
N ASN A 397 -9.84 -11.73 6.39
CA ASN A 397 -11.17 -12.26 6.14
C ASN A 397 -11.99 -11.24 5.37
N TRP A 398 -12.19 -11.48 4.07
CA TRP A 398 -12.91 -10.58 3.18
C TRP A 398 -14.35 -11.05 2.93
N GLU A 399 -15.30 -10.14 3.13
CA GLU A 399 -16.70 -10.28 2.76
C GLU A 399 -16.93 -9.50 1.47
N LYS A 400 -17.48 -10.13 0.42
CA LYS A 400 -17.82 -9.46 -0.84
C LYS A 400 -19.18 -8.78 -0.73
N TYR A 401 -19.31 -7.63 -1.39
CA TYR A 401 -20.60 -6.98 -1.55
C TYR A 401 -21.52 -7.86 -2.41
N ASP A 402 -22.73 -8.11 -1.94
CA ASP A 402 -23.68 -9.02 -2.55
C ASP A 402 -24.27 -8.50 -3.87
N TRP A 403 -24.09 -7.21 -4.19
CA TRP A 403 -24.45 -6.62 -5.48
C TRP A 403 -23.25 -6.42 -6.41
N ASN A 404 -22.15 -7.14 -6.18
CA ASN A 404 -21.08 -7.19 -7.18
C ASN A 404 -21.53 -7.90 -8.48
N PRO A 405 -20.98 -7.52 -9.65
CA PRO A 405 -20.03 -6.42 -9.83
C PRO A 405 -20.74 -5.06 -9.79
N ILE A 406 -20.03 -4.03 -9.32
CA ILE A 406 -20.51 -2.64 -9.38
C ILE A 406 -20.59 -2.18 -10.84
N MET A 407 -19.56 -2.51 -11.62
CA MET A 407 -19.51 -2.25 -13.04
C MET A 407 -18.93 -3.42 -13.80
N ARG A 408 -19.40 -3.62 -15.02
CA ARG A 408 -19.00 -4.68 -15.94
C ARG A 408 -18.88 -4.12 -17.35
N SER A 409 -17.85 -4.56 -18.07
CA SER A 409 -17.66 -4.21 -19.48
C SER A 409 -18.92 -4.49 -20.28
N THR A 410 -19.27 -3.56 -21.16
CA THR A 410 -20.28 -3.80 -22.19
C THR A 410 -19.70 -4.46 -23.44
N ASP A 411 -18.38 -4.44 -23.58
CA ASP A 411 -17.63 -5.04 -24.67
C ASP A 411 -16.88 -6.29 -24.19
N GLU A 412 -17.30 -7.46 -24.68
CA GLU A 412 -16.68 -8.77 -24.35
C GLU A 412 -15.25 -8.93 -24.92
N GLN A 413 -14.80 -7.98 -25.75
CA GLN A 413 -13.44 -7.97 -26.30
C GLN A 413 -12.52 -6.97 -25.60
N SER A 414 -13.08 -6.11 -24.75
CA SER A 414 -12.32 -5.10 -24.03
C SER A 414 -11.80 -5.60 -22.69
N CYS A 415 -10.73 -4.97 -22.19
CA CYS A 415 -10.36 -5.04 -20.78
C CYS A 415 -11.46 -4.47 -19.86
N GLY A 416 -12.47 -3.78 -20.41
CA GLY A 416 -13.60 -3.28 -19.65
C GLY A 416 -13.23 -2.13 -18.71
N PRO A 417 -14.01 -1.94 -17.63
CA PRO A 417 -13.68 -1.04 -16.52
C PRO A 417 -12.52 -1.62 -15.68
N ASP A 418 -11.35 -1.66 -16.31
CA ASP A 418 -10.08 -2.27 -15.86
C ASP A 418 -9.39 -1.38 -14.81
N MET A 419 -8.72 -2.01 -13.86
CA MET A 419 -7.86 -1.37 -12.83
C MET A 419 -8.57 -0.31 -11.98
N PRO A 420 -9.61 -0.72 -11.24
CA PRO A 420 -10.37 0.19 -10.40
C PRO A 420 -9.52 0.68 -9.23
N GLN A 421 -9.54 1.98 -8.97
CA GLN A 421 -8.74 2.64 -7.95
C GLN A 421 -9.61 3.57 -7.08
N PRO A 422 -9.79 3.26 -5.78
CA PRO A 422 -10.48 4.14 -4.87
C PRO A 422 -9.63 5.39 -4.57
N PHE A 423 -10.32 6.52 -4.43
CA PHE A 423 -9.75 7.79 -3.99
C PHE A 423 -10.78 8.50 -3.12
N ILE A 424 -10.43 8.80 -1.88
CA ILE A 424 -11.28 9.60 -0.99
C ILE A 424 -10.79 11.04 -1.10
N ASP A 425 -11.65 11.95 -1.56
CA ASP A 425 -11.31 13.38 -1.56
C ASP A 425 -11.25 13.86 -0.11
N PRO A 426 -10.09 14.36 0.35
CA PRO A 426 -9.92 14.77 1.75
C PRO A 426 -10.67 16.06 2.09
N ASN A 427 -11.16 16.81 1.11
CA ASN A 427 -11.90 18.05 1.34
C ASN A 427 -13.34 17.79 1.80
N ASP A 428 -14.02 16.82 1.20
CA ASP A 428 -15.43 16.54 1.45
C ASP A 428 -15.71 15.09 1.90
N GLY A 429 -14.74 14.18 1.77
CA GLY A 429 -14.86 12.77 2.12
C GLY A 429 -15.50 11.91 1.02
N THR A 430 -15.81 12.49 -0.15
CA THR A 430 -16.43 11.76 -1.27
C THR A 430 -15.51 10.64 -1.74
N LEU A 431 -16.06 9.43 -1.87
CA LEU A 431 -15.36 8.31 -2.48
C LEU A 431 -15.52 8.37 -4.00
N TYR A 432 -14.39 8.42 -4.69
CA TYR A 432 -14.27 8.23 -6.13
C TYR A 432 -13.64 6.88 -6.44
N VAL A 433 -13.99 6.30 -7.59
CA VAL A 433 -13.28 5.17 -8.17
C VAL A 433 -12.82 5.56 -9.58
N TYR A 434 -11.50 5.60 -9.78
CA TYR A 434 -10.89 5.78 -11.09
C TYR A 434 -10.73 4.42 -11.75
N TYR A 435 -11.05 4.30 -13.03
CA TYR A 435 -10.86 3.05 -13.78
C TYR A 435 -10.67 3.35 -15.26
N THR A 436 -10.19 2.39 -16.02
CA THR A 436 -10.01 2.54 -17.48
C THR A 436 -11.33 2.28 -18.19
N SER A 437 -11.75 3.10 -19.16
CA SER A 437 -12.98 2.85 -19.94
C SER A 437 -12.91 1.59 -20.81
N ASP A 438 -14.08 1.12 -21.27
CA ASP A 438 -14.22 0.03 -22.25
C ASP A 438 -13.45 0.30 -23.57
N ASP A 439 -13.26 1.55 -23.99
CA ASP A 439 -12.42 1.84 -25.17
C ASP A 439 -10.92 1.72 -24.89
N SER A 440 -10.54 1.51 -23.62
CA SER A 440 -9.16 1.39 -23.14
C SER A 440 -8.29 2.63 -23.40
N LEU A 441 -8.91 3.77 -23.68
CA LEU A 441 -8.22 5.02 -24.01
C LEU A 441 -8.30 6.07 -22.91
N ASN A 442 -9.37 6.05 -22.11
CA ASN A 442 -9.66 7.08 -21.13
C ASN A 442 -9.64 6.52 -19.71
N VAL A 443 -9.27 7.38 -18.78
CA VAL A 443 -9.55 7.16 -17.36
C VAL A 443 -10.90 7.80 -17.05
N ILE A 444 -11.79 6.99 -16.51
CA ILE A 444 -13.10 7.39 -16.03
C ILE A 444 -13.03 7.51 -14.51
N ARG A 445 -13.87 8.39 -13.97
CA ARG A 445 -14.05 8.58 -12.54
C ARG A 445 -15.53 8.39 -12.24
N ASP A 446 -15.85 7.44 -11.38
CA ASP A 446 -17.16 7.34 -10.75
C ASP A 446 -17.09 7.96 -9.37
N LYS A 447 -18.20 8.56 -8.93
CA LYS A 447 -18.35 9.07 -7.57
C LYS A 447 -19.48 8.34 -6.85
N LEU A 448 -19.24 8.04 -5.59
CA LEU A 448 -20.26 7.50 -4.71
C LEU A 448 -21.21 8.63 -4.30
N VAL A 449 -22.51 8.39 -4.43
CA VAL A 449 -23.55 9.34 -4.03
C VAL A 449 -24.62 8.65 -3.20
N LEU A 450 -25.14 9.37 -2.20
CA LEU A 450 -26.28 8.94 -1.41
C LEU A 450 -27.57 8.89 -2.23
N GLY A 451 -28.46 7.99 -1.84
CA GLY A 451 -29.73 7.70 -2.49
C GLY A 451 -29.62 6.48 -3.40
N ASN A 452 -30.77 6.05 -3.93
CA ASN A 452 -30.82 4.97 -4.91
C ASN A 452 -31.26 5.55 -6.26
N LEU A 453 -30.49 5.35 -7.32
CA LEU A 453 -30.93 5.67 -8.68
C LEU A 453 -32.29 5.02 -9.01
N CYS A 454 -32.54 3.86 -8.39
CA CYS A 454 -33.75 3.07 -8.57
C CYS A 454 -34.82 3.34 -7.50
N GLU A 455 -34.73 4.44 -6.76
CA GLU A 455 -35.74 4.83 -5.78
C GLU A 455 -37.12 4.94 -6.44
N GLY A 456 -38.09 4.18 -5.90
CA GLY A 456 -39.44 4.08 -6.45
C GLY A 456 -39.66 2.94 -7.46
N MET A 457 -38.63 2.19 -7.85
CA MET A 457 -38.79 1.03 -8.74
C MET A 457 -39.18 -0.27 -8.00
N GLY A 458 -39.02 -0.31 -6.68
CA GLY A 458 -39.32 -1.47 -5.82
C GLY A 458 -38.06 -2.11 -5.24
N PRO A 459 -38.19 -3.05 -4.27
CA PRO A 459 -37.06 -3.59 -3.51
C PRO A 459 -36.11 -4.48 -4.34
N ASP A 460 -36.56 -4.97 -5.50
CA ASP A 460 -35.77 -5.86 -6.35
C ASP A 460 -34.90 -5.11 -7.37
N TRP A 461 -34.93 -3.77 -7.41
CA TRP A 461 -34.15 -2.99 -8.37
C TRP A 461 -32.85 -2.48 -7.77
N HIS A 462 -31.78 -2.62 -8.53
CA HIS A 462 -30.43 -2.16 -8.18
C HIS A 462 -29.74 -1.58 -9.41
N GLU A 463 -28.70 -0.79 -9.19
CA GLU A 463 -27.94 -0.16 -10.27
C GLU A 463 -26.75 -1.02 -10.68
N ILE A 464 -26.66 -1.33 -11.97
CA ILE A 464 -25.50 -1.98 -12.60
C ILE A 464 -25.19 -1.17 -13.85
N ASN A 465 -23.92 -0.79 -14.06
CA ASN A 465 -23.49 -0.02 -15.24
C ASN A 465 -24.32 1.26 -15.46
N HIS A 466 -24.64 1.98 -14.38
CA HIS A 466 -25.49 3.17 -14.39
C HIS A 466 -26.92 2.94 -14.93
N GLN A 467 -27.41 1.71 -14.82
CA GLN A 467 -28.75 1.32 -15.25
C GLN A 467 -29.46 0.57 -14.13
N CYS A 468 -30.76 0.83 -13.97
CA CYS A 468 -31.59 0.06 -13.05
C CYS A 468 -31.89 -1.31 -13.65
N VAL A 469 -31.53 -2.36 -12.91
CA VAL A 469 -31.71 -3.78 -13.22
C VAL A 469 -32.54 -4.43 -12.12
N GLN A 470 -33.48 -5.29 -12.48
CA GLN A 470 -34.33 -6.01 -11.52
C GLN A 470 -33.73 -7.40 -11.20
N SER A 471 -33.44 -7.69 -9.93
CA SER A 471 -33.04 -9.01 -9.46
C SER A 471 -34.23 -9.98 -9.54
N CYS A 472 -34.05 -11.09 -10.25
CA CYS A 472 -35.10 -12.09 -10.38
C CYS A 472 -34.84 -13.22 -9.38
N SER A 473 -35.47 -13.16 -8.21
CA SER A 473 -35.44 -14.27 -7.26
C SER A 473 -36.37 -15.41 -7.71
N SER A 474 -35.76 -16.45 -8.24
CA SER A 474 -36.17 -17.86 -8.11
C SER A 474 -37.61 -18.28 -8.45
N MET A 475 -38.21 -17.81 -9.55
CA MET A 475 -39.31 -18.55 -10.21
C MET A 475 -39.25 -18.50 -11.75
N GLY A 476 -38.20 -19.10 -12.33
CA GLY A 476 -38.32 -19.87 -13.57
C GLY A 476 -38.59 -19.14 -14.90
N GLY A 477 -38.15 -17.89 -15.09
CA GLY A 477 -38.23 -17.23 -16.41
C GLY A 477 -37.24 -16.08 -16.60
N ASN A 478 -36.75 -15.92 -17.82
CA ASN A 478 -35.85 -14.83 -18.23
C ASN A 478 -36.47 -13.46 -17.89
N CYS A 479 -35.74 -12.64 -17.14
CA CYS A 479 -36.01 -11.20 -17.08
C CYS A 479 -34.70 -10.42 -17.04
N TYR A 480 -34.36 -9.85 -18.19
CA TYR A 480 -33.57 -8.63 -18.28
C TYR A 480 -34.55 -7.51 -18.67
N GLN A 481 -35.14 -6.82 -17.69
CA GLN A 481 -35.70 -5.49 -17.94
C GLN A 481 -34.68 -4.45 -17.50
N THR A 482 -33.80 -4.08 -18.42
CA THR A 482 -33.01 -2.87 -18.30
C THR A 482 -33.95 -1.68 -18.50
N LYS A 483 -34.11 -0.83 -17.49
CA LYS A 483 -34.83 0.44 -17.66
C LYS A 483 -33.83 1.59 -17.59
N TYR A 484 -33.76 2.34 -18.68
CA TYR A 484 -33.05 3.62 -18.72
C TYR A 484 -33.81 4.64 -17.87
N CYS A 485 -33.17 5.19 -16.85
CA CYS A 485 -33.67 6.39 -16.17
C CYS A 485 -33.53 7.59 -17.11
N PRO A 486 -34.61 8.33 -17.43
CA PRO A 486 -34.54 9.47 -18.33
C PRO A 486 -34.16 10.74 -17.58
N SER A 487 -32.86 11.05 -17.50
CA SER A 487 -32.36 12.43 -17.35
C SER A 487 -30.85 12.51 -17.59
N GLY A 488 -30.27 13.14 -18.62
CA GLY A 488 -30.79 13.81 -19.80
C GLY A 488 -29.61 14.23 -20.70
N SER A 489 -29.69 13.91 -22.00
CA SER A 489 -28.80 14.26 -23.13
C SER A 489 -27.39 13.60 -23.14
N LYS A 490 -26.93 12.90 -24.20
CA LYS A 490 -27.12 13.12 -25.66
C LYS A 490 -27.19 11.84 -26.51
N ILE A 491 -28.07 11.90 -27.51
CA ILE A 491 -27.96 11.46 -28.93
C ILE A 491 -27.38 10.07 -29.23
N GLY A 492 -28.27 9.15 -29.62
CA GLY A 492 -28.07 8.29 -30.80
C GLY A 492 -27.67 6.83 -30.57
N LEU A 493 -28.66 5.95 -30.36
CA LEU A 493 -29.08 4.89 -31.30
C LEU A 493 -30.18 4.05 -30.63
N SER A 494 -31.36 4.05 -31.24
CA SER A 494 -32.52 3.32 -30.78
C SER A 494 -32.37 1.81 -31.03
N TRP A 495 -32.54 1.01 -29.99
CA TRP A 495 -33.01 -0.38 -30.12
C TRP A 495 -34.35 -0.48 -29.39
N ASP A 496 -35.41 -0.57 -30.19
CA ASP A 496 -36.78 -0.62 -29.74
C ASP A 496 -37.10 -2.03 -29.22
N CYS A 497 -37.22 -2.20 -27.90
CA CYS A 497 -37.55 -3.48 -27.25
C CYS A 497 -39.04 -3.84 -27.34
N ALA A 498 -39.87 -3.05 -28.03
CA ALA A 498 -41.33 -3.21 -28.03
C ALA A 498 -41.85 -4.47 -28.77
N SER A 499 -41.01 -5.22 -29.51
CA SER A 499 -41.48 -6.38 -30.30
C SER A 499 -41.28 -7.76 -29.67
N CYS A 500 -40.79 -7.88 -28.43
CA CYS A 500 -40.55 -9.20 -27.80
C CYS A 500 -41.69 -9.73 -26.91
N CYS A 501 -42.81 -9.00 -26.78
CA CYS A 501 -43.93 -9.41 -25.92
C CYS A 501 -45.30 -9.17 -26.57
N SER A 502 -45.46 -9.58 -27.83
CA SER A 502 -46.78 -9.80 -28.45
C SER A 502 -46.77 -10.99 -29.38
#